data_AF-E3M250-F1
#
_entry.id   AF-E3M250-F1
#
_cell.length_a   1.000
_cell.length_b   1.000
_cell.length_c   1.000
_cell.angle_alpha   90.00
_cell.angle_beta   90.00
_cell.angle_gamma   90.00
#
_symmetry.space_group_name_H-M   'P 1'
#
loop_
_entity.id
_entity.type
_entity.pdbx_description
1 polymer ?
#
loop_
_entity_poly.entity_id
_entity_poly.type
_entity_poly.pdbx_seq_one_letter_code
_entity_poly.pdbx_strand_id
1 'polypeptide(L)'
;MTTATRNIFLQSVAKGNTWDCTLETKAQAVIKECLADNGGVTDGTLKLSFPVTGTTTPEAIIQQFQTALQLASSNSNTKAAGAESMGCSYAKCEQRVDVLCLYSRSTTALPLP
;
A
#
# COMPACT_ATOMS: atom_id res chain seq x y z
N MET A 1 2.80 11.60 -4.31
CA MET A 1 1.83 11.56 -3.20
C MET A 1 2.02 12.79 -2.31
N THR A 2 1.00 13.24 -1.56
CA THR A 2 1.18 14.34 -0.59
C THR A 2 1.95 13.89 0.64
N THR A 3 2.65 14.82 1.32
CA THR A 3 3.36 14.51 2.58
C THR A 3 2.42 14.00 3.67
N ALA A 4 1.20 14.56 3.76
CA ALA A 4 0.20 14.14 4.74
C ALA A 4 -0.22 12.67 4.54
N THR A 5 -0.53 12.27 3.31
CA THR A 5 -0.92 10.88 3.03
C THR A 5 0.25 9.91 3.26
N ARG A 6 1.46 10.31 2.89
CA ARG A 6 2.66 9.51 3.15
C ARG A 6 2.85 9.25 4.64
N ASN A 7 2.63 10.26 5.49
CA ASN A 7 2.71 10.12 6.93
C ASN A 7 1.65 9.14 7.49
N ILE A 8 0.42 9.15 6.96
CA ILE A 8 -0.62 8.17 7.33
C ILE A 8 -0.14 6.75 7.02
N PHE A 9 0.44 6.51 5.83
CA PHE A 9 0.96 5.20 5.47
C PHE A 9 2.14 4.77 6.35
N LEU A 10 3.08 5.68 6.64
CA LEU A 10 4.19 5.43 7.56
C LEU A 10 3.73 4.99 8.96
N GLN A 11 2.65 5.58 9.46
CA GLN A 11 2.11 5.26 10.78
C GLN A 11 1.24 3.99 10.81
N SER A 12 0.66 3.60 9.68
CA SER A 12 -0.31 2.48 9.60
C SER A 12 0.29 1.22 8.99
N VAL A 13 0.65 1.27 7.71
CA VAL A 13 1.07 0.12 6.90
C VAL A 13 2.59 -0.08 6.89
N ALA A 14 3.36 1.00 7.02
CA ALA A 14 4.83 0.98 6.98
C ALA A 14 5.50 1.01 8.36
N LYS A 15 4.74 0.76 9.42
CA LYS A 15 5.29 0.68 10.77
C LYS A 15 6.28 -0.48 10.87
N GLY A 16 7.57 -0.17 11.00
CA GLY A 16 8.66 -1.15 11.10
C GLY A 16 9.30 -1.54 9.76
N ASN A 17 8.86 -0.97 8.64
CA ASN A 17 9.45 -1.19 7.31
C ASN A 17 10.20 0.06 6.84
N THR A 18 11.21 -0.11 5.98
CA THR A 18 11.86 1.04 5.30
C THR A 18 10.98 1.52 4.16
N TRP A 19 10.77 2.83 4.03
CA TRP A 19 10.03 3.37 2.88
C TRP A 19 10.89 3.41 1.62
N ASP A 20 10.45 2.77 0.55
CA ASP A 20 11.11 2.77 -0.75
C ASP A 20 10.29 3.57 -1.77
N CYS A 21 10.84 4.70 -2.21
CA CYS A 21 10.24 5.58 -3.20
C CYS A 21 10.09 4.92 -4.58
N THR A 22 10.91 3.91 -4.90
CA THR A 22 10.80 3.11 -6.14
C THR A 22 9.54 2.26 -6.10
N LEU A 23 9.28 1.60 -4.96
CA LEU A 23 8.05 0.84 -4.75
C LEU A 23 6.81 1.76 -4.71
N GLU A 24 6.92 2.95 -4.11
CA GLU A 24 5.85 3.96 -4.16
C GLU A 24 5.53 4.35 -5.61
N THR A 25 6.55 4.61 -6.42
CA THR A 25 6.38 5.00 -7.84
C THR A 25 5.73 3.87 -8.65
N LYS A 26 6.15 2.62 -8.41
CA LYS A 26 5.53 1.44 -9.03
C LYS A 26 4.06 1.28 -8.61
N ALA A 27 3.79 1.38 -7.31
CA ALA A 27 2.44 1.34 -6.77
C ALA A 27 1.57 2.45 -7.40
N GLN A 28 2.12 3.64 -7.58
CA GLN A 28 1.44 4.76 -8.22
C GLN A 28 1.11 4.49 -9.69
N ALA A 29 2.01 3.86 -10.45
CA ALA A 29 1.76 3.53 -11.85
C ALA A 29 0.57 2.56 -11.98
N VAL A 30 0.58 1.49 -11.19
CA VAL A 30 -0.47 0.45 -11.21
C VAL A 30 -1.81 0.97 -10.69
N ILE A 31 -1.82 1.67 -9.54
CA ILE A 31 -3.07 2.06 -8.89
C ILE A 31 -3.88 3.08 -9.71
N LYS A 32 -3.22 3.86 -10.57
CA LYS A 32 -3.87 4.80 -11.49
C LYS A 32 -4.68 4.12 -12.60
N GLU A 33 -4.41 2.86 -12.89
CA GLU A 33 -5.18 2.09 -13.88
C GLU A 33 -6.59 1.73 -13.37
N CYS A 34 -6.85 1.91 -12.07
CA CYS A 34 -8.16 1.71 -11.45
C CYS A 34 -8.78 0.32 -11.68
N LEU A 35 -7.91 -0.69 -11.89
CA LEU A 35 -8.29 -2.08 -12.05
C LEU A 35 -8.96 -2.63 -10.79
N ALA A 36 -9.80 -3.66 -10.95
CA ALA A 36 -10.40 -4.35 -9.80
C ALA A 36 -9.38 -5.21 -9.06
N ASP A 37 -8.44 -5.82 -9.80
CA ASP A 37 -7.34 -6.64 -9.27
C ASP A 37 -6.05 -5.82 -9.05
N ASN A 38 -4.98 -6.48 -8.61
CA ASN A 38 -3.69 -5.82 -8.34
C ASN A 38 -2.88 -5.51 -9.62
N GLY A 39 -3.48 -5.52 -10.81
CA GLY A 39 -2.78 -5.29 -12.07
C GLY A 39 -1.70 -6.32 -12.38
N GLY A 40 -1.90 -7.57 -11.95
CA GLY A 40 -0.95 -8.66 -12.15
C GLY A 40 0.31 -8.61 -11.25
N VAL A 41 0.36 -7.71 -10.25
CA VAL A 41 1.50 -7.68 -9.32
C VAL A 41 1.45 -8.89 -8.38
N THR A 42 2.49 -9.73 -8.43
CA THR A 42 2.57 -11.03 -7.74
C THR A 42 3.31 -11.00 -6.40
N ASP A 43 4.20 -10.02 -6.19
CA ASP A 43 5.04 -9.94 -5.00
C ASP A 43 4.44 -9.01 -3.96
N GLY A 44 4.14 -9.57 -2.77
CA GLY A 44 3.83 -8.81 -1.56
C GLY A 44 2.98 -7.58 -1.83
N THR A 45 1.69 -7.76 -2.08
CA THR A 45 0.77 -6.66 -2.36
C THR A 45 -0.30 -6.58 -1.29
N LEU A 46 -0.51 -5.38 -0.74
CA LEU A 46 -1.73 -5.04 -0.02
C LEU A 46 -2.53 -4.07 -0.90
N LYS A 47 -3.72 -4.48 -1.34
CA LYS A 47 -4.66 -3.60 -2.04
C LYS A 47 -5.94 -3.47 -1.23
N LEU A 48 -6.39 -2.23 -1.06
CA LEU A 48 -7.62 -1.89 -0.35
C LEU A 48 -8.40 -0.88 -1.17
N SER A 49 -9.72 -0.93 -1.08
CA SER A 49 -10.62 -0.05 -1.81
C SER A 49 -11.65 0.51 -0.83
N PHE A 50 -11.73 1.83 -0.73
CA PHE A 50 -12.62 2.52 0.20
C PHE A 50 -13.65 3.35 -0.57
N PRO A 51 -14.95 3.28 -0.24
CA PRO A 51 -15.95 4.10 -0.93
C PRO A 51 -15.72 5.59 -0.68
N VAL A 52 -15.92 6.40 -1.71
CA VAL A 52 -15.99 7.86 -1.64
C VAL A 52 -17.46 8.24 -1.43
N THR A 53 -17.78 8.80 -0.26
CA THR A 53 -19.10 9.40 -0.03
C THR A 53 -19.01 10.92 -0.18
N GLY A 54 -19.85 11.48 -1.06
CA GLY A 54 -20.00 12.93 -1.22
C GLY A 54 -18.76 13.69 -1.74
N THR A 55 -18.48 14.85 -1.14
CA THR A 55 -17.39 15.78 -1.53
C THR A 55 -16.06 15.52 -0.81
N THR A 56 -15.92 14.35 -0.17
CA THR A 56 -14.76 14.02 0.66
C THR A 56 -13.49 13.87 -0.19
N THR A 57 -12.38 14.46 0.26
CA THR A 57 -11.09 14.33 -0.44
C THR A 57 -10.50 12.94 -0.23
N PRO A 58 -9.66 12.43 -1.16
CA PRO A 58 -9.00 11.14 -0.98
C PRO A 58 -8.18 11.04 0.31
N GLU A 59 -7.52 12.14 0.70
CA GLU A 59 -6.72 12.20 1.92
C GLU A 59 -7.57 12.02 3.18
N ALA A 60 -8.75 12.67 3.22
CA ALA A 60 -9.68 12.54 4.33
C ALA A 60 -10.26 11.11 4.42
N ILE A 61 -10.52 10.47 3.29
CA ILE A 61 -10.95 9.06 3.23
C ILE A 61 -9.85 8.16 3.81
N ILE A 62 -8.61 8.29 3.31
CA ILE A 62 -7.47 7.48 3.78
C ILE A 62 -7.25 7.66 5.28
N GLN A 63 -7.42 8.88 5.79
CA GLN A 63 -7.33 9.18 7.22
C GLN A 63 -8.45 8.49 8.02
N GLN A 64 -9.70 8.53 7.55
CA GLN A 64 -10.83 7.84 8.19
C GLN A 64 -10.61 6.32 8.29
N PHE A 65 -9.92 5.74 7.30
CA PHE A 65 -9.63 4.31 7.24
C PHE A 65 -8.24 3.92 7.77
N GLN A 66 -7.54 4.80 8.51
CA GLN A 66 -6.21 4.53 9.06
C GLN A 66 -6.16 3.26 9.93
N THR A 67 -7.18 3.01 10.75
CA THR A 67 -7.27 1.79 11.57
C THR A 67 -7.44 0.54 10.71
N ALA A 68 -8.26 0.61 9.65
CA ALA A 68 -8.45 -0.50 8.72
C ALA A 68 -7.15 -0.80 7.95
N LEU A 69 -6.42 0.24 7.55
CA LEU A 69 -5.09 0.13 6.95
C LEU A 69 -4.10 -0.58 7.89
N GLN A 70 -4.07 -0.20 9.17
CA GLN A 70 -3.21 -0.84 10.18
C GLN A 70 -3.58 -2.31 10.40
N LEU A 71 -4.88 -2.62 10.47
CA LEU A 71 -5.35 -4.00 10.63
C LEU A 71 -5.02 -4.85 9.40
N ALA A 72 -5.25 -4.33 8.20
CA ALA A 72 -4.93 -5.03 6.95
C ALA A 72 -3.42 -5.27 6.83
N SER A 73 -2.58 -4.32 7.24
CA SER A 73 -1.13 -4.50 7.35
C SER A 73 -0.77 -5.61 8.33
N SER A 74 -1.41 -5.65 9.49
CA SER A 74 -1.17 -6.66 10.53
C SER A 74 -1.64 -8.06 10.10
N ASN A 75 -2.67 -8.13 9.25
CA ASN A 75 -3.20 -9.38 8.68
C ASN A 75 -2.48 -9.82 7.40
N SER A 76 -1.69 -8.96 6.77
CA SER A 76 -0.83 -9.31 5.62
C SER A 76 0.36 -10.24 6.03
N ASN A 77 0.33 -10.73 7.28
CA ASN A 77 1.33 -11.55 7.99
C ASN A 77 1.42 -13.04 7.59
N THR A 78 1.17 -13.38 6.32
CA THR A 78 1.72 -14.64 5.77
C THR A 78 2.73 -14.40 4.65
N LYS A 79 2.94 -13.14 4.24
CA LYS A 79 3.88 -12.81 3.16
C LYS A 79 4.90 -11.70 3.46
N ALA A 80 4.80 -11.01 4.60
CA ALA A 80 5.68 -9.90 4.99
C ALA A 80 6.80 -10.28 5.98
N ALA A 81 6.88 -11.53 6.46
CA ALA A 81 8.03 -12.01 7.21
C ALA A 81 9.27 -11.96 6.29
N GLY A 82 10.14 -10.97 6.50
CA GLY A 82 11.32 -10.71 5.65
C GLY A 82 11.17 -9.57 4.63
N ALA A 83 10.11 -8.75 4.73
CA ALA A 83 10.02 -7.53 3.93
C ALA A 83 10.88 -6.41 4.58
N GLU A 84 11.91 -5.96 3.87
CA GLU A 84 12.81 -4.90 4.37
C GLU A 84 12.33 -3.51 3.96
N SER A 85 11.64 -3.41 2.82
CA SER A 85 11.18 -2.14 2.28
C SER A 85 9.79 -2.22 1.67
N MET A 86 9.11 -1.08 1.66
CA MET A 86 7.79 -0.96 1.09
C MET A 86 7.50 0.43 0.53
N GLY A 87 6.55 0.49 -0.40
CA GLY A 87 6.02 1.75 -0.90
C GLY A 87 4.55 1.63 -1.24
N CYS A 88 3.77 2.64 -0.85
CA CYS A 88 2.34 2.68 -1.09
C CYS A 88 1.95 3.90 -1.90
N SER A 89 0.88 3.77 -2.67
CA SER A 89 0.23 4.85 -3.36
C SER A 89 -1.29 4.67 -3.34
N TYR A 90 -2.01 5.71 -3.74
CA TYR A 90 -3.46 5.67 -3.88
C TYR A 90 -3.90 6.35 -5.17
N ALA A 91 -5.09 5.99 -5.64
CA ALA A 91 -5.80 6.69 -6.68
C ALA A 91 -7.28 6.82 -6.33
N LYS A 92 -7.89 7.93 -6.74
CA LYS A 92 -9.36 8.04 -6.76
C LYS A 92 -9.85 7.41 -8.05
N CYS A 93 -10.60 6.31 -7.92
CA CYS A 93 -11.17 5.55 -9.00
C CYS A 93 -12.69 5.65 -8.91
N GLU A 94 -13.30 6.46 -9.77
CA GLU A 94 -14.75 6.72 -9.77
C GLU A 94 -15.26 7.12 -8.37
N GLN A 95 -16.04 6.24 -7.72
CA GLN A 95 -16.65 6.42 -6.40
C GLN A 95 -15.88 5.70 -5.29
N ARG A 96 -14.59 5.42 -5.48
CA ARG A 96 -13.73 4.81 -4.44
C ARG A 96 -12.31 5.39 -4.47
N VAL A 97 -11.61 5.21 -3.36
CA VAL A 97 -10.17 5.43 -3.23
C VAL A 97 -9.52 4.07 -3.10
N ASP A 98 -8.71 3.71 -4.09
CA ASP A 98 -7.93 2.49 -4.08
C ASP A 98 -6.54 2.81 -3.53
N VAL A 99 -6.07 2.00 -2.58
CA VAL A 99 -4.73 2.04 -1.98
C VAL A 99 -4.00 0.76 -2.38
N LEU A 100 -2.78 0.90 -2.88
CA LEU A 100 -1.90 -0.22 -3.19
C LEU A 100 -0.56 -0.02 -2.48
N CYS A 101 -0.13 -1.03 -1.74
CA CYS A 101 1.18 -1.13 -1.13
C CYS A 101 1.93 -2.31 -1.73
N LEU A 102 3.18 -2.07 -2.10
CA LEU A 102 4.12 -3.08 -2.58
C LEU A 102 5.20 -3.30 -1.52
N TYR A 103 5.58 -4.55 -1.33
CA TYR A 103 6.65 -4.97 -0.42
C TYR A 103 7.80 -5.60 -1.23
N SER A 104 9.05 -5.23 -0.94
CA SER A 104 10.19 -6.04 -1.35
C SER A 104 10.45 -7.12 -0.31
N ARG A 105 10.77 -8.34 -0.74
CA ARG A 105 11.32 -9.37 0.15
C ARG A 105 12.82 -9.40 -0.01
N SER A 106 13.55 -9.50 1.09
CA SER A 106 14.94 -9.93 1.04
C SER A 106 14.94 -11.40 0.63
N THR A 107 15.46 -11.72 -0.55
CA THR A 107 15.86 -13.09 -0.87
C THR A 107 17.12 -13.39 -0.06
N THR A 108 16.98 -13.73 1.22
CA THR A 108 17.96 -14.60 1.86
C THR A 108 17.76 -16.00 1.28
N ALA A 109 18.09 -16.15 -0.01
CA ALA A 109 18.56 -17.44 -0.48
C ALA A 109 19.83 -17.71 0.34
N LEU A 110 19.75 -18.63 1.29
CA LEU A 110 20.95 -19.24 1.85
C LEU A 110 21.82 -19.67 0.66
N PRO A 111 23.10 -19.29 0.57
CA PRO A 111 23.98 -19.92 -0.40
C PRO A 111 23.92 -21.42 -0.12
N LEU A 112 23.43 -22.19 -1.09
CA LEU A 112 23.44 -23.65 -1.00
C LEU A 112 24.90 -24.09 -0.79
N PRO A 113 25.21 -24.93 0.21
CA PRO A 113 26.49 -25.62 0.27
C PRO A 113 26.63 -26.62 -0.88
#